data_AF-A0A430EIH3-F1
#
_entry.id   AF-A0A430EIH3-F1
#
_cell.length_a   1.000
_cell.length_b   1.000
_cell.length_c   1.000
_cell.angle_alpha   90.00
_cell.angle_beta   90.00
_cell.angle_gamma   90.00
#
_symmetry.space_group_name_H-M   'P 1'
#
loop_
_entity.id
_entity.type
_entity.pdbx_description
1 polymer ?
#
loop_
_entity_poly.entity_id
_entity_poly.type
_entity_poly.pdbx_seq_one_letter_code
_entity_poly.pdbx_strand_id
1 'polypeptide(L)'
;MSFAVAQIDALAAEDDLLVVGMLEKDLAGAHRGGAEAVDHALHGTLSRLREGGIFTGGFGETLMLTRPAAPIHAATLMLIGMGTSLRAKPEAVGNLTGLAMRSALRIGAASVGCLLGWSELDLPEALVAPSAAAMMRGALAAIDAHDAEAFPMRWTFDIRNGAAAQTTAALRETLMVWR
;
A
#
# COMPACT_ATOMS: atom_id res chain seq x y z
N MET A 1 11.65 10.48 -10.12
CA MET A 1 10.83 9.36 -9.61
C MET A 1 11.26 8.07 -10.29
N SER A 2 11.31 6.96 -9.58
CA SER A 2 11.52 5.62 -10.16
C SER A 2 10.49 4.65 -9.58
N PHE A 3 10.00 3.73 -10.42
CA PHE A 3 9.04 2.71 -10.01
C PHE A 3 9.67 1.32 -10.10
N ALA A 4 9.48 0.53 -9.05
CA ALA A 4 9.95 -0.83 -8.94
C ALA A 4 8.81 -1.76 -8.50
N VAL A 5 9.03 -3.06 -8.66
CA VAL A 5 8.16 -4.12 -8.16
C VAL A 5 9.00 -5.09 -7.35
N ALA A 6 8.50 -5.53 -6.20
CA ALA A 6 9.16 -6.52 -5.36
C ALA A 6 8.15 -7.21 -4.45
N GLN A 7 8.53 -8.36 -3.90
CA GLN A 7 7.83 -8.89 -2.74
C GLN A 7 8.33 -8.14 -1.51
N ILE A 8 7.46 -7.44 -0.80
CA ILE A 8 7.85 -6.59 0.31
C ILE A 8 7.53 -7.28 1.63
N ASP A 9 8.54 -7.55 2.46
CA ASP A 9 8.30 -7.98 3.83
C ASP A 9 7.99 -6.76 4.71
N ALA A 10 6.82 -6.75 5.36
CA ALA A 10 6.37 -5.61 6.14
C ALA A 10 7.22 -5.34 7.40
N LEU A 11 8.01 -6.32 7.85
CA LEU A 11 8.88 -6.15 9.01
C LEU A 11 10.30 -5.76 8.57
N ALA A 12 10.80 -6.38 7.50
CA ALA A 12 12.18 -6.18 7.02
C ALA A 12 12.35 -5.01 6.02
N ALA A 13 11.28 -4.39 5.54
CA ALA A 13 11.38 -3.21 4.68
C ALA A 13 12.05 -2.04 5.42
N GLU A 14 13.11 -1.50 4.83
CA GLU A 14 13.92 -0.40 5.38
C GLU A 14 13.63 0.95 4.70
N ASP A 15 12.53 1.04 3.93
CA ASP A 15 12.15 2.25 3.22
C ASP A 15 11.82 3.40 4.20
N ASP A 16 11.98 4.65 3.76
CA ASP A 16 11.63 5.84 4.55
C ASP A 16 10.14 5.85 4.94
N LEU A 17 9.31 5.32 4.03
CA LEU A 17 7.88 5.10 4.25
C LEU A 17 7.47 3.70 3.82
N LEU A 18 6.91 2.95 4.75
CA LEU A 18 6.19 1.71 4.48
C LEU A 18 4.68 1.97 4.54
N VAL A 19 3.97 1.68 3.44
CA VAL A 19 2.51 1.78 3.37
C VAL A 19 1.91 0.39 3.44
N VAL A 20 1.01 0.17 4.40
CA VAL A 20 0.32 -1.11 4.62
C VAL A 20 -1.18 -0.89 4.61
N GLY A 21 -1.88 -1.62 3.75
CA GLY A 21 -3.33 -1.65 3.68
C GLY A 21 -3.94 -2.53 4.79
N MET A 22 -5.05 -2.10 5.37
CA MET A 22 -5.77 -2.84 6.41
C MET A 22 -7.29 -2.79 6.15
N LEU A 23 -7.94 -3.96 6.07
CA LEU A 23 -9.39 -4.06 5.92
C LEU A 23 -10.11 -3.78 7.26
N GLU A 24 -11.40 -3.43 7.19
CA GLU A 24 -12.25 -3.27 8.39
C GLU A 24 -12.45 -4.57 9.16
N LYS A 25 -12.38 -5.70 8.47
CA LYS A 25 -12.51 -7.04 9.04
C LYS A 25 -11.40 -7.90 8.53
N ASP A 26 -10.81 -8.66 9.44
CA ASP A 26 -9.83 -9.67 9.08
C ASP A 26 -10.54 -10.73 8.23
N LEU A 27 -9.92 -11.11 7.12
CA LEU A 27 -10.46 -12.16 6.27
C LEU A 27 -10.15 -13.51 6.90
N ALA A 28 -11.17 -14.36 7.03
CA ALA A 28 -10.97 -15.72 7.51
C ALA A 28 -10.10 -16.51 6.51
N GLY A 29 -8.87 -16.87 6.89
CA GLY A 29 -7.97 -17.60 6.02
C GLY A 29 -6.55 -17.80 6.58
N ALA A 30 -5.75 -18.61 5.89
CA ALA A 30 -4.38 -18.98 6.31
C ALA A 30 -3.28 -17.99 5.85
N HIS A 31 -3.62 -17.00 5.02
CA HIS A 31 -2.65 -16.04 4.50
C HIS A 31 -2.59 -14.84 5.43
N ARG A 32 -1.50 -14.74 6.20
CA ARG A 32 -1.26 -13.58 7.06
C ARG A 32 -0.94 -12.36 6.22
N GLY A 33 -1.76 -11.35 6.39
CA GLY A 33 -1.65 -10.08 5.70
C GLY A 33 -0.47 -9.23 6.12
N GLY A 34 -0.19 -8.16 5.36
CA GLY A 34 0.78 -7.15 5.77
C GLY A 34 0.37 -6.48 7.09
N ALA A 35 -0.92 -6.16 7.23
CA ALA A 35 -1.47 -5.58 8.46
C ALA A 35 -1.42 -6.56 9.64
N GLU A 36 -1.67 -7.86 9.43
CA GLU A 36 -1.60 -8.87 10.50
C GLU A 36 -0.15 -9.06 10.99
N ALA A 37 0.83 -9.10 10.08
CA ALA A 37 2.23 -9.19 10.44
C ALA A 37 2.68 -7.99 11.28
N VAL A 38 2.26 -6.78 10.88
CA VAL A 38 2.50 -5.55 11.63
C VAL A 38 1.80 -5.57 12.99
N ASP A 39 0.54 -5.98 13.06
CA ASP A 39 -0.20 -6.02 14.33
C ASP A 39 0.44 -7.00 15.32
N HIS A 40 0.87 -8.17 14.84
CA HIS A 40 1.58 -9.14 15.65
C HIS A 40 2.91 -8.58 16.17
N ALA A 41 3.69 -7.93 15.30
CA ALA A 41 4.95 -7.27 15.65
C ALA A 41 4.75 -6.14 16.66
N LEU A 42 3.62 -5.44 16.61
CA LEU A 42 3.23 -4.39 17.56
C LEU A 42 2.40 -4.91 18.73
N HIS A 43 2.45 -6.21 19.03
CA HIS A 43 1.78 -6.84 20.17
C HIS A 43 0.27 -6.53 20.24
N GLY A 44 -0.43 -6.62 19.11
CA GLY A 44 -1.89 -6.42 19.01
C GLY A 44 -2.32 -4.95 19.11
N THR A 45 -1.42 -4.00 18.85
CA THR A 45 -1.73 -2.57 18.97
C THR A 45 -2.77 -2.11 17.95
N LEU A 46 -2.71 -2.56 16.69
CA LEU A 46 -3.69 -2.21 15.68
C LEU A 46 -5.06 -2.79 16.01
N SER A 47 -5.10 -4.03 16.50
CA SER A 47 -6.34 -4.63 17.02
C SER A 47 -6.95 -3.78 18.14
N ARG A 48 -6.16 -3.34 19.12
CA ARG A 48 -6.64 -2.45 20.20
C ARG A 48 -7.11 -1.08 19.68
N LEU A 49 -6.42 -0.52 18.70
CA LEU A 49 -6.84 0.75 18.07
C LEU A 49 -8.17 0.60 17.35
N ARG A 50 -8.40 -0.55 16.71
CA ARG A 50 -9.67 -0.90 16.06
C ARG A 50 -10.79 -1.09 17.09
N GLU A 51 -10.55 -1.86 18.14
CA GLU A 51 -11.51 -2.07 19.24
C GLU A 51 -11.88 -0.74 19.94
N GLY A 52 -10.92 0.17 20.07
CA GLY A 52 -11.12 1.51 20.61
C GLY A 52 -11.76 2.51 19.65
N GLY A 53 -12.01 2.13 18.40
CA GLY A 53 -12.59 3.01 17.37
C GLY A 53 -11.65 4.13 16.89
N ILE A 54 -10.34 4.02 17.12
CA ILE A 54 -9.33 5.03 16.77
C ILE A 54 -8.84 4.84 15.32
N PHE A 55 -8.66 3.59 14.91
CA PHE A 55 -8.36 3.22 13.53
C PHE A 55 -9.11 1.94 13.19
N THR A 56 -10.16 2.03 12.39
CA THR A 56 -11.07 0.91 12.14
C THR A 56 -10.74 0.12 10.87
N GLY A 57 -9.96 0.71 9.96
CA GLY A 57 -9.72 0.19 8.62
C GLY A 57 -10.72 0.73 7.59
N GLY A 58 -11.48 1.78 7.93
CA GLY A 58 -12.46 2.40 7.05
C GLY A 58 -11.81 2.94 5.76
N PHE A 59 -12.55 2.95 4.65
CA PHE A 59 -11.96 3.30 3.35
C PHE A 59 -11.30 4.70 3.34
N GLY A 60 -9.99 4.75 3.09
CA GLY A 60 -9.21 5.98 3.06
C GLY A 60 -8.83 6.54 4.43
N GLU A 61 -9.16 5.85 5.52
CA GLU A 61 -8.67 6.15 6.86
C GLU A 61 -7.15 5.98 6.89
N THR A 62 -6.43 6.84 7.61
CA THR A 62 -4.95 6.78 7.67
C THR A 62 -4.44 6.91 9.09
N LEU A 63 -3.46 6.06 9.46
CA LEU A 63 -2.68 6.22 10.67
C LEU A 63 -1.19 6.24 10.31
N MET A 64 -0.44 7.19 10.86
CA MET A 64 0.99 7.33 10.64
C MET A 64 1.75 7.11 11.95
N LEU A 65 2.73 6.21 11.92
CA LEU A 65 3.62 5.92 13.03
C LEU A 65 5.06 6.24 12.61
N THR A 66 5.61 7.32 13.15
CA THR A 66 7.02 7.69 12.94
C THR A 66 7.88 6.94 13.94
N ARG A 67 8.96 6.30 13.47
CA ARG A 67 9.83 5.43 14.29
C ARG A 67 9.01 4.37 15.05
N PRO A 68 8.30 3.48 14.32
CA PRO A 68 7.58 2.38 14.95
C PRO A 68 8.53 1.52 15.80
N ALA A 69 7.98 0.85 16.81
CA ALA A 69 8.77 -0.06 17.63
C ALA A 69 9.33 -1.22 16.79
N ALA A 70 10.50 -1.72 17.19
CA ALA A 70 11.06 -2.96 16.64
C ALA A 70 10.02 -4.09 16.78
N PRO A 71 9.94 -5.03 15.82
CA PRO A 71 10.90 -5.30 14.73
C PRO A 71 10.64 -4.55 13.41
N ILE A 72 9.84 -3.48 13.39
CA ILE A 72 9.58 -2.75 12.12
C ILE A 72 10.80 -1.88 11.77
N HIS A 73 11.40 -2.14 10.61
CA HIS A 73 12.62 -1.46 10.17
C HIS A 73 12.40 -0.16 9.39
N ALA A 74 11.20 0.06 8.84
CA ALA A 74 10.86 1.27 8.11
C ALA A 74 10.90 2.51 9.02
N ALA A 75 11.41 3.63 8.51
CA ALA A 75 11.53 4.86 9.31
C ALA A 75 10.15 5.41 9.70
N THR A 76 9.17 5.25 8.81
CA THR A 76 7.77 5.61 9.04
C THR A 76 6.86 4.50 8.51
N LEU A 77 5.86 4.11 9.30
CA LEU A 77 4.79 3.20 8.89
C LEU A 77 3.48 3.99 8.70
N MET A 78 2.86 3.85 7.53
CA MET A 78 1.52 4.34 7.24
C MET A 78 0.56 3.16 7.09
N LEU A 79 -0.50 3.16 7.86
CA LEU A 79 -1.64 2.29 7.65
C LEU A 79 -2.70 3.02 6.84
N ILE A 80 -3.27 2.34 5.85
CA ILE A 80 -4.39 2.83 5.05
C ILE A 80 -5.56 1.86 5.17
N GLY A 81 -6.69 2.37 5.63
CA GLY A 81 -7.93 1.64 5.68
C GLY A 81 -8.47 1.35 4.28
N MET A 82 -8.76 0.09 4.02
CA MET A 82 -9.21 -0.44 2.73
C MET A 82 -10.74 -0.62 2.67
N GLY A 83 -11.43 -0.34 3.77
CA GLY A 83 -12.87 -0.57 3.93
C GLY A 83 -13.21 -2.05 4.11
N THR A 84 -14.49 -2.37 3.91
CA THR A 84 -15.00 -3.75 4.04
C THR A 84 -14.57 -4.69 2.92
N SER A 85 -14.36 -4.18 1.70
CA SER A 85 -13.92 -4.97 0.56
C SER A 85 -13.47 -4.09 -0.61
N LEU A 86 -12.34 -4.45 -1.22
CA LEU A 86 -11.91 -3.92 -2.52
C LEU A 86 -12.22 -4.88 -3.68
N ARG A 87 -12.95 -5.97 -3.42
CA ARG A 87 -13.30 -6.95 -4.44
C ARG A 87 -14.06 -6.27 -5.57
N ALA A 88 -13.61 -6.49 -6.81
CA ALA A 88 -14.20 -5.92 -8.02
C ALA A 88 -14.17 -4.38 -8.15
N LYS A 89 -13.30 -3.68 -7.41
CA LYS A 89 -13.17 -2.21 -7.51
C LYS A 89 -11.72 -1.75 -7.79
N PRO A 90 -11.20 -1.94 -9.02
CA PRO A 90 -9.85 -1.48 -9.39
C PRO A 90 -9.58 -0.01 -9.04
N GLU A 91 -10.53 0.87 -9.36
CA GLU A 91 -10.41 2.32 -9.10
C GLU A 91 -10.30 2.66 -7.60
N ALA A 92 -10.88 1.83 -6.72
CA ALA A 92 -10.74 2.03 -5.28
C ALA A 92 -9.29 1.82 -4.82
N VAL A 93 -8.60 0.79 -5.34
CA VAL A 93 -7.17 0.55 -5.06
C VAL A 93 -6.31 1.68 -5.65
N GLY A 94 -6.67 2.19 -6.83
CA GLY A 94 -6.05 3.38 -7.43
C GLY A 94 -6.13 4.61 -6.53
N ASN A 95 -7.32 4.90 -5.98
CA ASN A 95 -7.52 6.02 -5.07
C ASN A 95 -6.68 5.91 -3.79
N LEU A 96 -6.59 4.71 -3.20
CA LEU A 96 -5.74 4.46 -2.03
C LEU A 96 -4.24 4.60 -2.37
N THR A 97 -3.82 4.17 -3.56
CA THR A 97 -2.44 4.36 -4.03
C THR A 97 -2.12 5.83 -4.23
N GLY A 98 -3.03 6.60 -4.82
CA GLY A 98 -2.88 8.06 -4.94
C GLY A 98 -2.83 8.75 -3.58
N LEU A 99 -3.62 8.29 -2.60
CA LEU A 99 -3.55 8.78 -1.22
C LEU A 99 -2.16 8.51 -0.60
N ALA A 100 -1.66 7.28 -0.74
CA ALA A 100 -0.33 6.88 -0.29
C ALA A 100 0.77 7.74 -0.94
N MET A 101 0.71 7.95 -2.26
CA MET A 101 1.68 8.77 -3.00
C MET A 101 1.65 10.23 -2.54
N ARG A 102 0.48 10.84 -2.36
CA ARG A 102 0.38 12.21 -1.82
C ARG A 102 0.99 12.33 -0.43
N SER A 103 0.83 11.31 0.42
CA SER A 103 1.45 11.27 1.75
C SER A 103 2.96 11.17 1.65
N ALA A 104 3.48 10.28 0.81
CA ALA A 104 4.92 10.12 0.57
C ALA A 104 5.57 11.42 0.07
N LEU A 105 4.93 12.09 -0.90
CA LEU A 105 5.38 13.36 -1.45
C LEU A 105 5.42 14.45 -0.37
N ARG A 106 4.37 14.53 0.46
CA ARG A 106 4.26 15.53 1.53
C ARG A 106 5.33 15.39 2.61
N ILE A 107 5.74 14.17 2.94
CA ILE A 107 6.78 13.94 3.96
C ILE A 107 8.19 13.91 3.37
N GLY A 108 8.34 14.04 2.05
CA GLY A 108 9.65 14.02 1.40
C GLY A 108 10.33 12.66 1.41
N ALA A 109 9.57 11.55 1.40
CA ALA A 109 10.14 10.19 1.49
C ALA A 109 10.96 9.85 0.23
N ALA A 110 12.25 9.54 0.35
CA ALA A 110 13.09 9.17 -0.78
C ALA A 110 12.88 7.72 -1.23
N SER A 111 12.34 6.86 -0.34
CA SER A 111 12.00 5.48 -0.62
C SER A 111 10.66 5.08 -0.01
N VAL A 112 9.86 4.35 -0.80
CA VAL A 112 8.53 3.90 -0.39
C VAL A 112 8.31 2.44 -0.77
N GLY A 113 7.89 1.63 0.19
CA GLY A 113 7.30 0.31 -0.03
C GLY A 113 5.79 0.37 0.11
N CYS A 114 5.03 -0.05 -0.91
CA CYS A 114 3.57 0.05 -0.93
C CYS A 114 2.87 -1.31 -0.99
N LEU A 115 2.24 -1.70 0.11
CA LEU A 115 1.59 -2.99 0.35
C LEU A 115 0.09 -2.81 0.61
N LEU A 116 -0.71 -2.59 -0.43
CA LEU A 116 -2.18 -2.47 -0.28
C LEU A 116 -2.88 -3.84 -0.27
N GLY A 117 -2.37 -4.78 0.53
CA GLY A 117 -3.08 -6.01 0.91
C GLY A 117 -3.41 -6.98 -0.23
N TRP A 118 -2.66 -7.00 -1.34
CA TRP A 118 -2.99 -7.85 -2.50
C TRP A 118 -3.17 -9.34 -2.16
N SER A 119 -2.32 -9.89 -1.30
CA SER A 119 -2.37 -11.29 -0.84
C SER A 119 -3.68 -11.62 -0.11
N GLU A 120 -4.35 -10.60 0.43
CA GLU A 120 -5.54 -10.74 1.25
C GLU A 120 -6.82 -10.60 0.40
N LEU A 121 -6.77 -9.90 -0.73
CA LEU A 121 -7.98 -9.48 -1.45
C LEU A 121 -8.75 -10.57 -2.21
N ASP A 122 -8.25 -11.81 -2.28
CA ASP A 122 -8.80 -12.90 -3.13
C ASP A 122 -9.27 -12.36 -4.49
N LEU A 123 -8.35 -11.65 -5.17
CA LEU A 123 -8.69 -10.88 -6.34
C LEU A 123 -8.88 -11.82 -7.54
N PRO A 124 -10.05 -11.79 -8.21
CA PRO A 124 -10.25 -12.57 -9.43
C PRO A 124 -9.19 -12.24 -10.48
N GLU A 125 -8.70 -13.24 -11.21
CA GLU A 125 -7.64 -13.09 -12.22
C GLU A 125 -7.92 -11.97 -13.23
N ALA A 126 -9.17 -11.86 -13.69
CA ALA A 126 -9.63 -10.82 -14.61
C ALA A 126 -9.46 -9.39 -14.08
N LEU A 127 -9.31 -9.21 -12.77
CA LEU A 127 -9.17 -7.92 -12.11
C LEU A 127 -7.74 -7.59 -11.69
N VAL A 128 -6.78 -8.51 -11.83
CA VAL A 128 -5.37 -8.28 -11.50
C VAL A 128 -4.79 -7.14 -12.33
N ALA A 129 -4.83 -7.24 -13.66
CA ALA A 129 -4.28 -6.20 -14.54
C ALA A 129 -5.02 -4.85 -14.40
N PRO A 130 -6.36 -4.79 -14.38
CA PRO A 130 -7.09 -3.55 -14.12
C PRO A 130 -6.73 -2.87 -12.79
N SER A 131 -6.58 -3.66 -11.71
CA SER A 131 -6.22 -3.13 -10.39
C SER A 131 -4.79 -2.60 -10.36
N ALA A 132 -3.85 -3.33 -10.95
CA ALA A 132 -2.46 -2.89 -11.08
C ALA A 132 -2.36 -1.59 -11.89
N ALA A 133 -3.06 -1.50 -13.02
CA ALA A 133 -3.11 -0.29 -13.83
C ALA A 133 -3.73 0.89 -13.06
N ALA A 134 -4.82 0.65 -12.30
CA ALA A 134 -5.43 1.68 -11.47
C ALA A 134 -4.50 2.19 -10.36
N MET A 135 -3.72 1.31 -9.73
CA MET A 135 -2.68 1.70 -8.75
C MET A 135 -1.67 2.65 -9.36
N MET A 136 -1.08 2.28 -10.51
CA MET A 136 -0.13 3.14 -11.20
C MET A 136 -0.78 4.47 -11.58
N ARG A 137 -1.98 4.48 -12.18
CA ARG A 137 -2.70 5.73 -12.49
C ARG A 137 -2.90 6.61 -11.26
N GLY A 138 -3.27 6.03 -10.13
CA GLY A 138 -3.45 6.76 -8.87
C GLY A 138 -2.17 7.41 -8.37
N ALA A 139 -1.05 6.68 -8.42
CA ALA A 139 0.27 7.21 -8.08
C ALA A 139 0.69 8.35 -9.02
N LEU A 140 0.56 8.15 -10.34
CA LEU A 140 0.93 9.14 -11.35
C LEU A 140 0.09 10.41 -11.25
N ALA A 141 -1.23 10.28 -11.06
CA ALA A 141 -2.12 11.42 -10.87
C ALA A 141 -1.76 12.24 -9.61
N ALA A 142 -1.32 11.56 -8.55
CA ALA A 142 -0.84 12.24 -7.35
C ALA A 142 0.48 13.00 -7.58
N ILE A 143 1.36 12.48 -8.45
CA ILE A 143 2.60 13.17 -8.86
C ILE A 143 2.26 14.38 -9.73
N ASP A 144 1.42 14.22 -10.74
CA ASP A 144 1.03 15.31 -11.65
C ASP A 144 0.33 16.47 -10.91
N ALA A 145 -0.38 16.18 -9.82
CA ALA A 145 -1.03 17.17 -8.97
C ALA A 145 -0.09 17.82 -7.93
N HIS A 146 1.13 17.31 -7.76
CA HIS A 146 2.08 17.82 -6.78
C HIS A 146 2.98 18.90 -7.40
N ASP A 147 2.68 20.15 -7.10
CA ASP A 147 3.30 21.35 -7.68
C ASP A 147 4.70 21.69 -7.09
N ALA A 148 5.36 20.74 -6.41
CA ALA A 148 6.65 20.95 -5.75
C ALA A 148 7.83 20.46 -6.60
N GLU A 149 9.02 20.97 -6.32
CA GLU A 149 10.25 20.51 -6.97
C GLU A 149 10.38 18.98 -6.89
N ALA A 150 10.54 18.35 -8.05
CA ALA A 150 10.64 16.91 -8.16
C ALA A 150 11.90 16.43 -7.42
N PHE A 151 11.73 15.86 -6.24
CA PHE A 151 12.80 15.18 -5.54
C PHE A 151 12.87 13.70 -5.96
N PRO A 152 14.05 13.08 -5.91
CA PRO A 152 14.19 11.67 -6.26
C PRO A 152 13.50 10.79 -5.20
N MET A 153 12.48 10.06 -5.63
CA MET A 153 11.82 9.01 -4.85
C MET A 153 11.83 7.68 -5.62
N ARG A 154 12.09 6.58 -4.90
CA ARG A 154 11.90 5.20 -5.36
C ARG A 154 10.61 4.66 -4.76
N TRP A 155 9.66 4.30 -5.62
CA TRP A 155 8.39 3.70 -5.22
C TRP A 155 8.35 2.22 -5.60
N THR A 156 8.16 1.35 -4.63
CA THR A 156 8.09 -0.11 -4.84
C THR A 156 6.67 -0.60 -4.62
N PHE A 157 6.08 -1.19 -5.65
CA PHE A 157 4.80 -1.89 -5.55
C PHE A 157 5.00 -3.33 -5.07
N ASP A 158 4.23 -3.74 -4.08
CA ASP A 158 4.17 -5.15 -3.69
C ASP A 158 3.48 -6.00 -4.75
N ILE A 159 4.03 -7.19 -5.01
CA ILE A 159 3.52 -8.16 -5.99
C ILE A 159 3.24 -9.53 -5.36
N ARG A 160 3.01 -9.61 -4.04
CA ARG A 160 2.67 -10.87 -3.34
C ARG A 160 1.20 -11.20 -3.55
N ASN A 161 0.82 -11.49 -4.78
CA ASN A 161 -0.58 -11.68 -5.17
C ASN A 161 -0.82 -12.95 -6.01
N GLY A 162 0.21 -13.79 -6.17
CA GLY A 162 0.15 -14.99 -7.02
C GLY A 162 0.20 -14.72 -8.53
N ALA A 163 0.19 -13.45 -8.97
CA ALA A 163 0.13 -13.02 -10.37
C ALA A 163 1.21 -11.98 -10.72
N ALA A 164 2.40 -12.11 -10.12
CA ALA A 164 3.50 -11.15 -10.20
C ALA A 164 3.85 -10.68 -11.62
N ALA A 165 3.88 -11.59 -12.60
CA ALA A 165 4.17 -11.26 -14.00
C ALA A 165 3.10 -10.35 -14.62
N GLN A 166 1.81 -10.70 -14.44
CA GLN A 166 0.68 -9.92 -14.95
C GLN A 166 0.60 -8.54 -14.30
N THR A 167 0.79 -8.47 -12.98
CA THR A 167 0.84 -7.21 -12.24
C THR A 167 1.98 -6.32 -12.71
N THR A 168 3.17 -6.88 -12.87
CA THR A 168 4.34 -6.14 -13.36
C THR A 168 4.12 -5.59 -14.76
N ALA A 169 3.55 -6.40 -15.67
CA ALA A 169 3.24 -5.97 -17.03
C ALA A 169 2.26 -4.80 -17.04
N ALA A 170 1.13 -4.91 -16.32
CA ALA A 170 0.11 -3.86 -16.26
C ALA A 170 0.64 -2.55 -15.64
N LEU A 171 1.46 -2.62 -14.58
CA LEU A 171 2.13 -1.45 -14.00
C LEU A 171 3.05 -0.77 -15.02
N ARG A 172 3.87 -1.55 -15.75
CA ARG A 172 4.79 -1.03 -16.76
C ARG A 172 4.07 -0.43 -17.96
N GLU A 173 3.06 -1.10 -18.50
CA GLU A 173 2.25 -0.58 -19.60
C GLU A 173 1.60 0.75 -19.25
N THR A 174 1.04 0.86 -18.04
CA THR A 174 0.46 2.11 -17.55
C THR A 174 1.51 3.21 -17.39
N LEU A 175 2.72 2.86 -16.96
CA LEU A 175 3.83 3.82 -16.86
C LEU A 175 4.33 4.28 -18.23
N MET A 176 4.38 3.39 -19.24
CA MET A 176 4.86 3.73 -20.59
C MET A 176 3.95 4.74 -21.33
N VAL A 177 2.66 4.78 -20.98
CA VAL A 177 1.72 5.77 -21.55
C VAL A 177 1.69 7.07 -20.75
N TRP A 178 2.46 7.15 -19.66
CA TRP A 178 2.56 8.36 -18.84
C TRP A 178 3.67 9.26 -19.38
N ARG A 179 3.22 10.33 -20.06
CA ARG A 179 4.01 11.49 -20.53
C ARG A 179 5.38 11.13 -21.12
#